data_AF-A0A5A8DDR4-F1
#
_entry.id   AF-A0A5A8DDR4-F1
#
_cell.length_a   1.000
_cell.length_b   1.000
_cell.length_c   1.000
_cell.angle_alpha   90.00
_cell.angle_beta   90.00
_cell.angle_gamma   90.00
#
_symmetry.space_group_name_H-M   'P 1'
#
loop_
_entity.id
_entity.type
_entity.pdbx_description
1 polymer ?
#
loop_
_entity_poly.entity_id
_entity_poly.type
_entity_poly.pdbx_seq_one_letter_code
_entity_poly.pdbx_strand_id
1 'polypeptide(L)'
;MATPVTKVTHVGGARAGAGSPTVSEETIGGWSFRSVSAPIASSARIEEVEAALSLPHGVPVPEACFADNSLTIRHDASGTELRINAVDALRSWHSRQSRIAADAGGVVCATSFDWAYENEYDGLLVRGPGAEAVPMEDSPRGLPMELLRLREDIVWSCHLSLYEDDLHDMGVVECTVKARVMASCFFVLLETFVRIDGERTALRQARFCHEFGSTSVLRDVEVRSASAQEVVGSGRPTGAPLGMTAAAGVPPAGLAAGVVSHATARPLPEETALPAAVASEAETTAALSTSPFAPKPEQKRARATGFRLAYDALRVRAAVEPKEHRVERAALA
;
A
#
# COMPACT_ATOMS: atom_id res chain seq x y z
N MET A 1 -44.46 -19.94 15.70
CA MET A 1 -43.61 -20.48 16.79
C MET A 1 -42.23 -19.88 16.61
N ALA A 2 -41.83 -18.96 17.49
CA ALA A 2 -40.58 -18.23 17.38
C ALA A 2 -39.45 -19.02 18.06
N THR A 3 -38.44 -19.42 17.29
CA THR A 3 -37.20 -20.01 17.79
C THR A 3 -36.30 -18.90 18.36
N PRO A 4 -35.72 -19.06 19.56
CA PRO A 4 -34.85 -18.03 20.13
C PRO A 4 -33.46 -18.06 19.49
N VAL A 5 -33.02 -16.93 18.95
CA VAL A 5 -31.63 -16.69 18.55
C VAL A 5 -30.81 -16.53 19.82
N THR A 6 -29.90 -17.48 20.06
CA THR A 6 -29.03 -17.47 21.24
C THR A 6 -27.88 -16.49 21.00
N LYS A 7 -27.97 -15.31 21.62
CA LYS A 7 -26.88 -14.33 21.64
C LYS A 7 -25.80 -14.81 22.61
N VAL A 8 -24.71 -15.35 22.09
CA VAL A 8 -23.54 -15.71 22.91
C VAL A 8 -22.62 -14.48 22.99
N THR A 9 -22.75 -13.72 24.08
CA THR A 9 -21.73 -12.76 24.50
C THR A 9 -20.78 -13.45 25.47
N HIS A 10 -19.53 -13.68 25.06
CA HIS A 10 -18.45 -13.97 26.00
C HIS A 10 -17.56 -12.74 26.16
N VAL A 11 -17.58 -12.17 27.37
CA VAL A 11 -16.53 -11.32 27.93
C VAL A 11 -15.79 -12.18 28.94
N GLY A 12 -14.47 -12.30 28.80
CA GLY A 12 -13.64 -13.02 29.78
C GLY A 12 -12.21 -13.21 29.28
N GLY A 13 -11.32 -12.32 29.72
CA GLY A 13 -9.89 -12.41 29.45
C GLY A 13 -9.26 -13.64 30.10
N ALA A 14 -8.57 -14.44 29.29
CA ALA A 14 -7.58 -15.41 29.71
C ALA A 14 -6.33 -15.21 28.84
N ARG A 15 -5.18 -15.17 29.49
CA ARG A 15 -3.86 -14.91 28.89
C ARG A 15 -3.47 -16.09 27.99
N ALA A 16 -3.66 -15.96 26.68
CA ALA A 16 -3.24 -16.95 25.69
C ALA A 16 -1.88 -16.54 25.10
N GLY A 17 -0.88 -17.43 25.20
CA GLY A 17 0.32 -17.34 24.36
C GLY A 17 -0.05 -17.53 22.88
N ALA A 18 0.79 -17.02 21.96
CA ALA A 18 0.70 -17.13 20.50
C ALA A 18 -0.76 -17.33 20.00
N GLY A 19 -1.50 -16.23 19.93
CA GLY A 19 -2.97 -16.21 19.93
C GLY A 19 -3.61 -17.11 18.88
N SER A 20 -4.60 -17.90 19.30
CA SER A 20 -5.49 -18.63 18.41
C SER A 20 -6.20 -17.68 17.44
N PRO A 21 -6.50 -18.12 16.20
CA PRO A 21 -7.25 -17.31 15.26
C PRO A 21 -8.60 -16.92 15.86
N THR A 22 -8.95 -15.64 15.76
CA THR A 22 -10.22 -15.08 16.18
C THR A 22 -11.11 -14.91 14.96
N VAL A 23 -12.32 -15.44 15.04
CA VAL A 23 -13.35 -15.31 14.00
C VAL A 23 -14.43 -14.37 14.51
N SER A 24 -14.84 -13.43 13.66
CA SER A 24 -15.97 -12.53 13.92
C SER A 24 -16.91 -12.59 12.73
N GLU A 25 -18.20 -12.76 13.00
CA GLU A 25 -19.25 -12.95 12.00
C GLU A 25 -20.46 -12.08 12.33
N GLU A 26 -21.14 -11.58 11.30
CA GLU A 26 -22.38 -10.81 11.42
C GLU A 26 -23.26 -11.09 10.19
N THR A 27 -24.58 -10.97 10.33
CA THR A 27 -25.49 -11.09 9.20
C THR A 27 -26.55 -9.99 9.25
N ILE A 28 -26.60 -9.17 8.21
CA ILE A 28 -27.51 -8.03 8.12
C ILE A 28 -27.79 -7.70 6.65
N GLY A 29 -29.03 -7.28 6.35
CA GLY A 29 -29.40 -6.81 5.01
C GLY A 29 -29.30 -7.85 3.89
N GLY A 30 -29.35 -9.15 4.20
CA GLY A 30 -29.14 -10.24 3.22
C GLY A 30 -27.67 -10.53 2.91
N TRP A 31 -26.77 -10.01 3.75
CA TRP A 31 -25.33 -10.22 3.65
C TRP A 31 -24.77 -10.89 4.89
N SER A 32 -23.86 -11.82 4.69
CA SER A 32 -23.03 -12.42 5.73
C SER A 32 -21.61 -11.86 5.67
N PHE A 33 -21.11 -11.40 6.81
CA PHE A 33 -19.78 -10.82 6.99
C PHE A 33 -18.98 -11.77 7.87
N ARG A 34 -17.74 -12.04 7.48
CA ARG A 34 -16.84 -12.92 8.22
C ARG A 34 -15.42 -12.40 8.14
N SER A 35 -14.79 -12.20 9.29
CA SER A 35 -13.37 -11.88 9.39
C SER A 35 -12.62 -12.93 10.21
N VAL A 36 -11.43 -13.31 9.75
CA VAL A 36 -10.46 -14.11 10.50
C VAL A 36 -9.26 -13.24 10.80
N SER A 37 -8.90 -13.14 12.08
CA SER A 37 -7.68 -12.50 12.57
C SER A 37 -6.80 -13.55 13.25
N ALA A 38 -5.65 -13.79 12.67
CA ALA A 38 -4.65 -14.76 13.06
C ALA A 38 -3.31 -14.05 13.32
N PRO A 39 -2.38 -14.66 14.07
CA PRO A 39 -1.03 -14.14 14.25
C PRO A 39 -0.23 -14.15 12.94
N ILE A 40 0.95 -13.54 12.97
CA ILE A 40 1.94 -13.64 11.88
C ILE A 40 2.19 -15.11 11.56
N ALA A 41 2.29 -15.43 10.28
CA ALA A 41 2.46 -16.78 9.78
C ALA A 41 3.74 -17.44 10.33
N SER A 42 3.65 -18.72 10.67
CA SER A 42 4.82 -19.53 11.02
C SER A 42 5.70 -19.79 9.79
N SER A 43 6.97 -20.14 9.98
CA SER A 43 7.89 -20.45 8.88
C SER A 43 7.36 -21.52 7.94
N ALA A 44 6.71 -22.58 8.47
CA ALA A 44 6.08 -23.61 7.64
C ALA A 44 4.95 -23.04 6.75
N ARG A 45 4.15 -22.13 7.29
CA ARG A 45 3.08 -21.47 6.54
C ARG A 45 3.63 -20.50 5.49
N ILE A 46 4.76 -19.85 5.79
CA ILE A 46 5.47 -19.00 4.83
C ILE A 46 5.97 -19.84 3.64
N GLU A 47 6.61 -20.98 3.89
CA GLU A 47 7.07 -21.91 2.84
C GLU A 47 5.90 -22.38 1.94
N GLU A 48 4.73 -22.67 2.53
CA GLU A 48 3.52 -22.99 1.77
C GLU A 48 3.05 -21.83 0.88
N VAL A 49 3.09 -20.60 1.39
CA VAL A 49 2.69 -19.40 0.62
C VAL A 49 3.69 -19.17 -0.52
N GLU A 50 4.99 -19.25 -0.25
CA GLU A 50 6.04 -19.10 -1.27
C GLU A 50 5.89 -20.14 -2.39
N ALA A 51 5.62 -21.40 -2.02
CA ALA A 51 5.32 -22.45 -2.98
C ALA A 51 4.03 -22.19 -3.78
N ALA A 52 2.96 -21.75 -3.12
CA ALA A 52 1.68 -21.42 -3.76
C ALA A 52 1.74 -20.20 -4.71
N LEU A 53 2.71 -19.31 -4.49
CA LEU A 53 3.03 -18.19 -5.37
C LEU A 53 4.06 -18.55 -6.44
N SER A 54 4.71 -19.71 -6.33
CA SER A 54 5.81 -20.13 -7.21
C SER A 54 6.95 -19.12 -7.24
N LEU A 55 7.29 -18.55 -6.07
CA LEU A 55 8.35 -17.54 -5.96
C LEU A 55 9.71 -18.15 -6.32
N PRO A 56 10.56 -17.43 -7.09
CA PRO A 56 11.94 -17.84 -7.31
C PRO A 56 12.69 -17.97 -5.98
N HIS A 57 13.64 -18.89 -5.91
CA HIS A 57 14.48 -19.05 -4.73
C HIS A 57 15.18 -17.73 -4.36
N GLY A 58 15.11 -17.34 -3.08
CA GLY A 58 15.71 -16.11 -2.57
C GLY A 58 14.81 -14.88 -2.64
N VAL A 59 13.55 -15.01 -3.08
CA VAL A 59 12.52 -13.97 -2.95
C VAL A 59 11.63 -14.31 -1.76
N PRO A 60 11.76 -13.63 -0.61
CA PRO A 60 10.91 -13.85 0.55
C PRO A 60 9.56 -13.16 0.38
N VAL A 61 8.58 -13.58 1.18
CA VAL A 61 7.38 -12.79 1.46
C VAL A 61 7.67 -11.74 2.56
N PRO A 62 6.78 -10.75 2.77
CA PRO A 62 6.94 -9.75 3.84
C PRO A 62 7.20 -10.35 5.23
N GLU A 63 8.05 -9.69 6.04
CA GLU A 63 8.44 -10.13 7.39
C GLU A 63 7.23 -10.43 8.28
N ALA A 64 6.26 -9.50 8.33
CA ALA A 64 5.02 -9.67 9.05
C ALA A 64 3.88 -10.04 8.08
N CYS A 65 3.95 -11.25 7.53
CA CYS A 65 2.87 -11.80 6.70
C CYS A 65 1.78 -12.45 7.57
N PHE A 66 0.55 -11.93 7.50
CA PHE A 66 -0.62 -12.51 8.17
C PHE A 66 -1.40 -13.40 7.18
N ALA A 67 -0.77 -14.49 6.73
CA ALA A 67 -1.26 -15.33 5.64
C ALA A 67 -2.70 -15.88 5.84
N ASP A 68 -3.12 -16.06 7.09
CA ASP A 68 -4.43 -16.62 7.44
C ASP A 68 -5.48 -15.54 7.77
N ASN A 69 -5.11 -14.25 7.71
CA ASN A 69 -6.07 -13.16 7.80
C ASN A 69 -6.93 -13.11 6.55
N SER A 70 -8.25 -13.04 6.77
CA SER A 70 -9.20 -12.97 5.66
C SER A 70 -10.46 -12.20 6.04
N LEU A 71 -10.99 -11.49 5.06
CA LEU A 71 -12.33 -10.91 5.08
C LEU A 71 -13.15 -11.56 3.96
N THR A 72 -14.32 -12.05 4.30
CA THR A 72 -15.30 -12.61 3.37
C THR A 72 -16.64 -11.91 3.59
N ILE A 73 -17.21 -11.36 2.53
CA ILE A 73 -18.52 -10.70 2.55
C ILE A 73 -19.36 -11.32 1.45
N ARG A 74 -20.48 -11.96 1.81
CA ARG A 74 -21.28 -12.75 0.90
C ARG A 74 -22.72 -12.26 0.88
N HIS A 75 -23.25 -12.08 -0.32
CA HIS A 75 -24.67 -11.82 -0.55
C HIS A 75 -25.42 -13.15 -0.63
N ASP A 76 -26.38 -13.35 0.26
CA ASP A 76 -27.01 -14.66 0.44
C ASP A 76 -27.88 -15.06 -0.76
N ALA A 77 -28.55 -14.10 -1.39
CA ALA A 77 -29.47 -14.37 -2.49
C ALA A 77 -28.75 -14.67 -3.81
N SER A 78 -27.74 -13.88 -4.17
CA SER A 78 -27.00 -14.05 -5.44
C SER A 78 -25.82 -15.01 -5.33
N GLY A 79 -25.38 -15.33 -4.11
CA GLY A 79 -24.14 -16.06 -3.85
C GLY A 79 -22.89 -15.28 -4.24
N THR A 80 -23.00 -13.97 -4.48
CA THR A 80 -21.84 -13.10 -4.75
C THR A 80 -21.01 -12.96 -3.48
N GLU A 81 -19.69 -13.06 -3.59
CA GLU A 81 -18.79 -13.04 -2.44
C GLU A 81 -17.54 -12.21 -2.74
N LEU A 82 -17.26 -11.22 -1.88
CA LEU A 82 -16.00 -10.48 -1.85
C LEU A 82 -15.05 -11.19 -0.88
N ARG A 83 -13.89 -11.58 -1.38
CA ARG A 83 -12.79 -12.20 -0.62
C ARG A 83 -11.58 -11.29 -0.64
N ILE A 84 -11.02 -11.03 0.54
CA ILE A 84 -9.78 -10.27 0.73
C ILE A 84 -8.87 -11.07 1.65
N ASN A 85 -7.66 -11.40 1.19
CA ASN A 85 -6.65 -12.10 1.97
C ASN A 85 -5.23 -11.71 1.51
N ALA A 86 -4.23 -12.04 2.33
CA ALA A 86 -2.84 -11.68 2.07
C ALA A 86 -2.23 -12.41 0.86
N VAL A 87 -2.58 -13.69 0.66
CA VAL A 87 -2.00 -14.52 -0.40
C VAL A 87 -2.38 -13.99 -1.79
N ASP A 88 -3.64 -13.61 -1.99
CA ASP A 88 -4.10 -13.01 -3.25
C ASP A 88 -3.48 -11.63 -3.48
N ALA A 89 -3.25 -10.86 -2.42
CA ALA A 89 -2.54 -9.58 -2.52
C ALA A 89 -1.09 -9.77 -2.98
N LEU A 90 -0.38 -10.75 -2.40
CA LEU A 90 0.99 -11.11 -2.81
C LEU A 90 1.03 -11.73 -4.21
N ARG A 91 0.00 -12.47 -4.62
CA ARG A 91 -0.13 -12.97 -6.00
C ARG A 91 -0.26 -11.83 -7.00
N SER A 92 -0.95 -10.75 -6.63
CA SER A 92 -1.02 -9.54 -7.45
C SER A 92 0.34 -8.83 -7.56
N TRP A 93 1.08 -8.69 -6.46
CA TRP A 93 2.46 -8.18 -6.50
C TRP A 93 3.36 -9.05 -7.40
N HIS A 94 3.33 -10.37 -7.24
CA HIS A 94 4.09 -11.29 -8.10
C HIS A 94 3.76 -11.08 -9.58
N SER A 95 2.47 -11.02 -9.91
CA SER A 95 2.00 -10.84 -11.28
C SER A 95 2.50 -9.51 -11.87
N ARG A 96 2.50 -8.44 -11.07
CA ARG A 96 3.05 -7.14 -11.45
C ARG A 96 4.55 -7.22 -11.75
N GLN A 97 5.35 -7.81 -10.86
CA GLN A 97 6.80 -7.98 -11.08
C GLN A 97 7.09 -8.80 -12.34
N SER A 98 6.32 -9.88 -12.53
CA SER A 98 6.46 -10.74 -13.71
C SER A 98 6.20 -9.99 -15.02
N ARG A 99 5.17 -9.11 -15.05
CA ARG A 99 4.88 -8.28 -16.23
C ARG A 99 5.99 -7.25 -16.48
N ILE A 100 6.45 -6.56 -15.43
CA ILE A 100 7.56 -5.58 -15.55
C ILE A 100 8.81 -6.27 -16.12
N ALA A 101 9.14 -7.46 -15.63
CA ALA A 101 10.27 -8.26 -16.13
C ALA A 101 10.11 -8.63 -17.61
N ALA A 102 8.91 -9.10 -17.99
CA ALA A 102 8.60 -9.49 -19.36
C ALA A 102 8.66 -8.29 -20.33
N ASP A 103 8.13 -7.13 -19.92
CA ASP A 103 8.15 -5.90 -20.71
C ASP A 103 9.59 -5.38 -20.93
N ALA A 104 10.49 -5.65 -19.97
CA ALA A 104 11.92 -5.38 -20.10
C ALA A 104 12.69 -6.43 -20.93
N GLY A 105 12.00 -7.46 -21.47
CA GLY A 105 12.62 -8.57 -22.20
C GLY A 105 13.40 -9.55 -21.31
N GLY A 106 13.19 -9.48 -19.99
CA GLY A 106 13.85 -10.31 -19.00
C GLY A 106 13.10 -11.63 -18.72
N VAL A 107 13.82 -12.57 -18.11
CA VAL A 107 13.24 -13.79 -17.56
C VAL A 107 12.85 -13.53 -16.11
N VAL A 108 11.65 -13.96 -15.71
CA VAL A 108 11.20 -13.88 -14.31
C VAL A 108 12.13 -14.73 -13.44
N CYS A 109 12.85 -14.07 -12.54
CA CYS A 109 13.85 -14.68 -11.67
C CYS A 109 14.01 -13.83 -10.40
N ALA A 110 14.86 -14.23 -9.46
CA ALA A 110 14.95 -13.52 -8.18
C ALA A 110 15.25 -12.01 -8.30
N THR A 111 16.04 -11.60 -9.30
CA THR A 111 16.39 -10.19 -9.52
C THR A 111 15.30 -9.39 -10.21
N SER A 112 14.22 -10.03 -10.68
CA SER A 112 13.09 -9.35 -11.30
C SER A 112 12.02 -8.91 -10.28
N PHE A 113 12.21 -9.22 -8.99
CA PHE A 113 11.31 -8.83 -7.92
C PHE A 113 11.92 -7.67 -7.13
N ASP A 114 11.13 -6.64 -6.88
CA ASP A 114 11.45 -5.63 -5.88
C ASP A 114 11.14 -6.12 -4.46
N TRP A 115 11.71 -5.44 -3.47
CA TRP A 115 11.42 -5.69 -2.05
C TRP A 115 10.26 -4.83 -1.54
N ALA A 116 9.62 -4.03 -2.40
CA ALA A 116 8.65 -3.02 -1.97
C ALA A 116 7.23 -3.57 -1.76
N TYR A 117 6.96 -4.79 -2.25
CA TYR A 117 5.67 -5.48 -2.14
C TYR A 117 4.47 -4.64 -2.59
N GLU A 118 4.66 -3.75 -3.57
CA GLU A 118 3.59 -2.95 -4.16
C GLU A 118 2.68 -3.86 -5.01
N ASN A 119 1.39 -3.92 -4.68
CA ASN A 119 0.43 -4.79 -5.37
C ASN A 119 -0.62 -3.98 -6.15
N GLU A 120 -1.36 -4.67 -7.01
CA GLU A 120 -2.52 -4.15 -7.73
C GLU A 120 -3.81 -4.89 -7.33
N TYR A 121 -3.89 -5.31 -6.06
CA TYR A 121 -4.98 -6.13 -5.56
C TYR A 121 -6.18 -5.28 -5.17
N ASP A 122 -7.31 -5.54 -5.81
CA ASP A 122 -8.58 -4.86 -5.58
C ASP A 122 -9.55 -5.64 -4.70
N GLY A 123 -9.15 -6.81 -4.19
CA GLY A 123 -10.10 -7.80 -3.66
C GLY A 123 -10.69 -8.66 -4.76
N LEU A 124 -11.10 -9.88 -4.40
CA LEU A 124 -11.63 -10.87 -5.33
C LEU A 124 -13.15 -10.96 -5.17
N LEU A 125 -13.91 -10.49 -6.18
CA LEU A 125 -15.35 -10.62 -6.22
C LEU A 125 -15.75 -11.81 -7.09
N VAL A 126 -16.40 -12.82 -6.51
CA VAL A 126 -16.77 -14.06 -7.18
C VAL A 126 -18.25 -14.37 -7.02
N ARG A 127 -18.81 -15.22 -7.90
CA ARG A 127 -20.21 -15.66 -7.83
C ARG A 127 -20.33 -17.16 -7.64
N GLY A 128 -21.13 -17.54 -6.65
CA GLY A 128 -21.57 -18.91 -6.40
C GLY A 128 -20.46 -19.88 -5.95
N PRO A 129 -20.84 -21.12 -5.61
CA PRO A 129 -19.87 -22.20 -5.38
C PRO A 129 -19.26 -22.62 -6.73
N GLY A 130 -18.24 -21.87 -7.17
CA GLY A 130 -17.60 -22.04 -8.48
C GLY A 130 -16.55 -20.99 -8.87
N ALA A 131 -16.39 -19.91 -8.09
CA ALA A 131 -15.33 -18.90 -8.24
C ALA A 131 -15.28 -18.18 -9.60
N GLU A 132 -16.41 -18.06 -10.31
CA GLU A 132 -16.45 -17.19 -11.49
C GLU A 132 -16.34 -15.73 -11.03
N ALA A 133 -15.35 -15.01 -11.56
CA ALA A 133 -15.16 -13.60 -11.24
C ALA A 133 -16.37 -12.80 -11.71
N VAL A 134 -16.90 -11.93 -10.85
CA VAL A 134 -18.00 -11.05 -11.23
C VAL A 134 -17.43 -9.92 -12.09
N PRO A 135 -17.94 -9.72 -13.32
CA PRO A 135 -17.49 -8.62 -14.15
C PRO A 135 -17.85 -7.30 -13.50
N MET A 136 -16.88 -6.38 -13.52
CA MET A 136 -17.02 -5.02 -13.03
C MET A 136 -17.21 -4.11 -14.25
N GLU A 137 -18.26 -3.29 -14.22
CA GLU A 137 -18.56 -2.32 -15.27
C GLU A 137 -18.22 -0.91 -14.79
N ASP A 138 -17.76 -0.05 -15.69
CA ASP A 138 -17.56 1.36 -15.36
C ASP A 138 -18.86 2.00 -14.84
N SER A 139 -18.74 2.70 -13.72
CA SER A 139 -19.82 3.47 -13.12
C SER A 139 -19.52 4.96 -13.26
N PRO A 140 -20.26 5.70 -14.11
CA PRO A 140 -20.10 7.15 -14.21
C PRO A 140 -20.56 7.87 -12.93
N ARG A 141 -21.29 7.18 -12.05
CA ARG A 141 -21.59 7.66 -10.70
C ARG A 141 -20.40 7.34 -9.80
N GLY A 142 -19.80 8.38 -9.21
CA GLY A 142 -18.80 8.22 -8.16
C GLY A 142 -19.38 7.58 -6.90
N LEU A 143 -18.54 7.35 -5.88
CA LEU A 143 -19.01 6.81 -4.61
C LEU A 143 -20.15 7.67 -4.02
N PRO A 144 -21.19 7.05 -3.43
CA PRO A 144 -22.27 7.75 -2.77
C PRO A 144 -21.77 8.36 -1.45
N MET A 145 -21.06 9.49 -1.56
CA MET A 145 -20.43 10.16 -0.43
C MET A 145 -21.43 10.62 0.62
N GLU A 146 -22.68 10.87 0.23
CA GLU A 146 -23.77 11.22 1.16
C GLU A 146 -24.06 10.07 2.12
N LEU A 147 -24.17 8.86 1.59
CA LEU A 147 -24.41 7.64 2.37
C LEU A 147 -23.24 7.35 3.32
N LEU A 148 -21.99 7.57 2.87
CA LEU A 148 -20.80 7.43 3.73
C LEU A 148 -20.65 8.55 4.78
N ARG A 149 -21.37 9.65 4.65
CA ARG A 149 -21.37 10.77 5.62
C ARG A 149 -22.48 10.66 6.65
N LEU A 150 -23.47 9.77 6.42
CA LEU A 150 -24.51 9.49 7.40
C LEU A 150 -23.87 8.95 8.68
N ARG A 151 -24.28 9.51 9.81
CA ARG A 151 -23.85 9.04 11.13
C ARG A 151 -24.79 7.95 11.57
N GLU A 152 -24.50 6.73 11.12
CA GLU A 152 -25.14 5.52 11.62
C GLU A 152 -24.22 4.80 12.61
N ASP A 153 -24.85 4.05 13.52
CA ASP A 153 -24.10 3.21 14.45
C ASP A 153 -23.46 2.04 13.68
N ILE A 154 -22.19 1.79 13.99
CA ILE A 154 -21.46 0.66 13.43
C ILE A 154 -21.91 -0.60 14.17
N VAL A 155 -22.65 -1.46 13.46
CA VAL A 155 -23.15 -2.74 13.98
C VAL A 155 -22.01 -3.76 14.03
N TRP A 156 -21.18 -3.78 12.98
CA TRP A 156 -20.03 -4.67 12.89
C TRP A 156 -18.85 -3.98 12.22
N SER A 157 -17.64 -4.30 12.67
CA SER A 157 -16.42 -3.84 12.02
C SER A 157 -15.28 -4.82 12.21
N CYS A 158 -14.37 -4.80 11.25
CA CYS A 158 -13.09 -5.48 11.36
C CYS A 158 -11.96 -4.57 10.86
N HIS A 159 -10.76 -4.82 11.38
CA HIS A 159 -9.52 -4.23 10.88
C HIS A 159 -8.47 -5.33 10.91
N LEU A 160 -7.95 -5.69 9.74
CA LEU A 160 -6.99 -6.77 9.58
C LEU A 160 -5.76 -6.24 8.83
N SER A 161 -4.57 -6.53 9.35
CA SER A 161 -3.32 -6.44 8.59
C SER A 161 -3.20 -7.67 7.70
N LEU A 162 -2.90 -7.49 6.42
CA LEU A 162 -2.62 -8.59 5.50
C LEU A 162 -1.12 -8.89 5.47
N TYR A 163 -0.31 -7.84 5.30
CA TYR A 163 1.12 -7.94 5.47
C TYR A 163 1.74 -6.57 5.78
N GLU A 164 2.86 -6.60 6.49
CA GLU A 164 3.67 -5.44 6.86
C GLU A 164 5.15 -5.80 6.69
N ASP A 165 5.97 -4.82 6.28
CA ASP A 165 7.43 -4.97 6.19
C ASP A 165 8.09 -3.58 6.35
N ASP A 166 9.24 -3.51 7.02
CA ASP A 166 9.99 -2.26 7.21
C ASP A 166 11.03 -1.99 6.10
N LEU A 167 10.99 -2.85 5.09
CA LEU A 167 11.76 -2.76 3.87
C LEU A 167 13.26 -2.74 4.12
N HIS A 168 13.72 -3.62 5.02
CA HIS A 168 15.10 -3.64 5.50
C HIS A 168 15.56 -2.26 5.91
N ASP A 169 14.81 -1.64 6.80
CA ASP A 169 15.14 -0.34 7.36
C ASP A 169 15.05 0.86 6.38
N MET A 170 14.72 0.63 5.10
CA MET A 170 14.68 1.62 4.01
C MET A 170 13.29 2.16 3.71
N GLY A 171 12.29 1.82 4.51
CA GLY A 171 10.95 2.28 4.26
C GLY A 171 9.90 1.62 5.14
N VAL A 172 8.74 1.40 4.56
CA VAL A 172 7.64 0.61 5.13
C VAL A 172 6.62 0.30 4.05
N VAL A 173 6.07 -0.89 4.10
CA VAL A 173 4.84 -1.26 3.41
C VAL A 173 3.83 -1.79 4.42
N GLU A 174 2.57 -1.37 4.26
CA GLU A 174 1.45 -1.82 5.06
C GLU A 174 0.27 -2.10 4.12
N CYS A 175 -0.20 -3.34 4.10
CA CYS A 175 -1.42 -3.74 3.41
C CYS A 175 -2.48 -4.12 4.44
N THR A 176 -3.56 -3.34 4.54
CA THR A 176 -4.63 -3.54 5.52
C THR A 176 -6.01 -3.54 4.89
N VAL A 177 -6.95 -4.20 5.55
CA VAL A 177 -8.38 -4.12 5.21
C VAL A 177 -9.19 -3.70 6.43
N LYS A 178 -10.07 -2.72 6.22
CA LYS A 178 -11.01 -2.20 7.22
C LYS A 178 -12.42 -2.33 6.67
N ALA A 179 -13.31 -2.96 7.43
CA ALA A 179 -14.73 -3.04 7.07
C ALA A 179 -15.58 -2.44 8.18
N ARG A 180 -16.64 -1.73 7.79
CA ARG A 180 -17.66 -1.18 8.68
C ARG A 180 -19.02 -1.47 8.09
N VAL A 181 -19.89 -2.04 8.91
CA VAL A 181 -21.26 -2.39 8.56
C VAL A 181 -22.17 -1.58 9.46
N MET A 182 -23.09 -0.87 8.84
CA MET A 182 -24.11 -0.05 9.48
C MET A 182 -25.49 -0.66 9.19
N ALA A 183 -26.56 -0.01 9.63
CA ALA A 183 -27.91 -0.53 9.45
C ALA A 183 -28.38 -0.45 7.98
N SER A 184 -27.96 0.58 7.23
CA SER A 184 -28.37 0.79 5.84
C SER A 184 -27.36 0.30 4.80
N CYS A 185 -26.09 0.13 5.17
CA CYS A 185 -25.03 -0.12 4.20
C CYS A 185 -23.76 -0.71 4.84
N PHE A 186 -22.82 -1.12 3.98
CA PHE A 186 -21.46 -1.42 4.40
C PHE A 186 -20.42 -0.68 3.56
N PHE A 187 -19.25 -0.48 4.16
CA PHE A 187 -18.08 0.09 3.53
C PHE A 187 -16.82 -0.73 3.86
N VAL A 188 -16.03 -1.05 2.84
CA VAL A 188 -14.74 -1.73 2.98
C VAL A 188 -13.65 -0.87 2.36
N LEU A 189 -12.54 -0.71 3.06
CA LEU A 189 -11.33 -0.07 2.59
C LEU A 189 -10.19 -1.08 2.61
N LEU A 190 -9.76 -1.53 1.44
CA LEU A 190 -8.49 -2.21 1.24
C LEU A 190 -7.45 -1.15 0.89
N GLU A 191 -6.40 -1.05 1.70
CA GLU A 191 -5.36 -0.03 1.58
C GLU A 191 -4.00 -0.70 1.51
N THR A 192 -3.20 -0.35 0.49
CA THR A 192 -1.78 -0.65 0.45
C THR A 192 -1.03 0.67 0.45
N PHE A 193 -0.26 0.90 1.51
CA PHE A 193 0.61 2.05 1.65
C PHE A 193 2.07 1.59 1.53
N VAL A 194 2.84 2.26 0.68
CA VAL A 194 4.27 1.99 0.49
C VAL A 194 5.01 3.31 0.62
N ARG A 195 6.07 3.31 1.42
CA ARG A 195 7.00 4.43 1.51
C ARG A 195 8.41 3.89 1.42
N ILE A 196 9.16 4.38 0.43
CA ILE A 196 10.59 4.14 0.28
C ILE A 196 11.28 5.45 0.66
N ASP A 197 12.08 5.42 1.73
CA ASP A 197 12.67 6.60 2.32
C ASP A 197 13.61 7.30 1.32
N GLY A 198 13.42 8.62 1.15
CA GLY A 198 14.20 9.42 0.21
C GLY A 198 13.82 9.28 -1.27
N GLU A 199 12.93 8.33 -1.62
CA GLU A 199 12.58 8.06 -3.02
C GLU A 199 11.12 8.40 -3.32
N ARG A 200 10.17 7.61 -2.81
CA ARG A 200 8.75 7.74 -3.16
C ARG A 200 7.82 7.24 -2.07
N THR A 201 6.61 7.78 -2.06
CA THR A 201 5.49 7.25 -1.28
C THR A 201 4.33 6.96 -2.23
N ALA A 202 3.67 5.83 -2.07
CA ALA A 202 2.51 5.40 -2.85
C ALA A 202 1.39 4.93 -1.92
N LEU A 203 0.16 5.18 -2.34
CA LEU A 203 -1.06 4.78 -1.66
C LEU A 203 -2.03 4.24 -2.70
N ARG A 204 -2.45 3.00 -2.52
CA ARG A 204 -3.48 2.34 -3.31
C ARG A 204 -4.65 2.00 -2.42
N GLN A 205 -5.84 2.44 -2.79
CA GLN A 205 -7.06 2.19 -2.03
C GLN A 205 -8.13 1.62 -2.94
N ALA A 206 -8.63 0.43 -2.60
CA ALA A 206 -9.84 -0.14 -3.19
C ALA A 206 -10.96 -0.06 -2.16
N ARG A 207 -12.03 0.66 -2.51
CA ARG A 207 -13.15 0.97 -1.64
C ARG A 207 -14.39 0.28 -2.14
N PHE A 208 -14.97 -0.61 -1.35
CA PHE A 208 -16.25 -1.21 -1.64
C PHE A 208 -17.35 -0.53 -0.86
N CYS A 209 -18.46 -0.22 -1.53
CA CYS A 209 -19.64 0.36 -0.92
C CYS A 209 -20.89 -0.34 -1.46
N HIS A 210 -21.81 -0.64 -0.56
CA HIS A 210 -23.12 -1.17 -0.93
C HIS A 210 -24.17 -0.67 0.05
N GLU A 211 -25.24 -0.11 -0.50
CA GLU A 211 -26.47 0.21 0.19
C GLU A 211 -27.39 -1.01 0.16
N PHE A 212 -27.88 -1.46 1.31
CA PHE A 212 -28.78 -2.60 1.39
C PHE A 212 -30.07 -2.33 0.62
N GLY A 213 -30.48 -3.29 -0.19
CA GLY A 213 -31.62 -3.16 -1.11
C GLY A 213 -31.23 -2.63 -2.50
N SER A 214 -30.01 -2.14 -2.70
CA SER A 214 -29.47 -1.89 -4.03
C SER A 214 -29.20 -3.19 -4.78
N THR A 215 -29.22 -3.14 -6.10
CA THR A 215 -28.91 -4.28 -6.99
C THR A 215 -27.45 -4.33 -7.42
N SER A 216 -26.57 -3.50 -6.83
CA SER A 216 -25.16 -3.47 -7.20
C SER A 216 -24.23 -3.15 -6.04
N VAL A 217 -23.00 -3.64 -6.13
CA VAL A 217 -21.88 -3.26 -5.28
C VAL A 217 -20.98 -2.32 -6.07
N LEU A 218 -20.59 -1.21 -5.46
CA LEU A 218 -19.65 -0.25 -6.05
C LEU A 218 -18.23 -0.55 -5.57
N ARG A 219 -17.27 -0.41 -6.47
CA ARG A 219 -15.84 -0.42 -6.18
C ARG A 219 -15.22 0.86 -6.70
N ASP A 220 -14.50 1.58 -5.86
CA ASP A 220 -13.71 2.75 -6.23
C ASP A 220 -12.24 2.46 -5.96
N VAL A 221 -11.43 2.49 -7.00
CA VAL A 221 -9.99 2.25 -6.94
C VAL A 221 -9.28 3.56 -7.19
N GLU A 222 -8.46 3.96 -6.24
CA GLU A 222 -7.66 5.17 -6.31
C GLU A 222 -6.19 4.85 -6.03
N VAL A 223 -5.32 5.27 -6.94
CA VAL A 223 -3.87 5.12 -6.82
C VAL A 223 -3.23 6.50 -6.83
N ARG A 224 -2.44 6.77 -5.79
CA ARG A 224 -1.66 7.99 -5.62
C ARG A 224 -0.21 7.62 -5.43
N SER A 225 0.70 8.39 -5.99
CA SER A 225 2.11 8.27 -5.66
C SER A 225 2.80 9.61 -5.85
N ALA A 226 3.74 9.91 -4.98
CA ALA A 226 4.57 11.09 -5.05
C ALA A 226 6.02 10.74 -4.76
N SER A 227 6.94 11.45 -5.42
CA SER A 227 8.34 11.47 -5.06
C SER A 227 8.55 12.12 -3.69
N ALA A 228 9.67 11.82 -3.04
CA ALA A 228 10.02 12.44 -1.75
C ALA A 228 10.03 13.98 -1.83
N GLN A 229 10.41 14.56 -2.98
CA GLN A 229 10.45 16.01 -3.17
C GLN A 229 9.06 16.65 -3.19
N GLU A 230 8.09 16.00 -3.86
CA GLU A 230 6.70 16.48 -3.94
C GLU A 230 6.00 16.43 -2.58
N VAL A 231 6.24 15.37 -1.80
CA VAL A 231 5.68 15.23 -0.45
C VAL A 231 6.17 16.35 0.46
N VAL A 232 7.47 16.67 0.42
CA VAL A 232 8.08 17.77 1.20
C VAL A 232 7.53 19.13 0.77
N GLY A 233 7.31 19.34 -0.54
CA GLY A 233 6.73 20.58 -1.07
C GLY A 233 5.26 20.80 -0.68
N SER A 234 4.53 19.71 -0.40
CA SER A 234 3.10 19.75 -0.10
C SER A 234 2.72 20.05 1.36
N GLY A 235 3.69 20.12 2.28
CA GLY A 235 3.44 20.31 3.72
C GLY A 235 4.41 21.28 4.41
N ARG A 236 3.98 22.53 4.60
CA ARG A 236 4.50 23.41 5.67
C ARG A 236 3.41 24.40 6.17
N PRO A 237 3.07 24.37 7.47
CA PRO A 237 3.14 25.57 8.30
C PRO A 237 4.51 25.55 9.01
N THR A 238 5.23 26.65 8.91
CA THR A 238 6.56 26.86 9.48
C THR A 238 6.48 26.80 11.01
N GLY A 239 6.63 25.62 11.60
CA GLY A 239 7.21 25.51 12.93
C GLY A 239 8.69 25.86 12.80
N ALA A 240 9.10 27.00 13.34
CA ALA A 240 10.50 27.40 13.40
C ALA A 240 11.34 26.30 14.10
N PRO A 241 12.60 26.07 13.69
CA PRO A 241 13.48 25.22 14.47
C PRO A 241 13.66 25.86 15.86
N LEU A 242 13.20 25.16 16.90
CA LEU A 242 13.56 25.46 18.27
C LEU A 242 15.06 25.21 18.42
N GLY A 243 15.85 26.28 18.49
CA GLY A 243 17.26 26.21 18.86
C GLY A 243 18.17 27.14 18.08
N MET A 244 18.00 28.45 18.19
CA MET A 244 19.11 29.39 18.27
C MET A 244 18.60 30.73 18.79
N THR A 245 18.85 30.97 20.08
CA THR A 245 18.72 32.27 20.72
C THR A 245 19.79 33.21 20.17
N ALA A 246 19.39 34.35 19.60
CA ALA A 246 20.18 35.57 19.68
C ALA A 246 19.24 36.78 19.55
N ALA A 247 19.39 37.68 20.50
CA ALA A 247 18.50 38.78 20.79
C ALA A 247 18.76 40.03 19.94
N ALA A 248 17.71 40.85 19.89
CA ALA A 248 17.71 42.32 19.88
C ALA A 248 18.07 43.10 18.60
N GLY A 249 17.15 44.01 18.22
CA GLY A 249 17.53 45.41 17.97
C GLY A 249 17.19 46.04 16.61
N VAL A 250 15.93 46.49 16.46
CA VAL A 250 15.42 47.77 15.87
C VAL A 250 15.97 48.32 14.50
N PRO A 251 15.09 48.76 13.55
CA PRO A 251 15.43 49.36 12.23
C PRO A 251 15.66 50.91 12.34
N PRO A 252 15.85 51.78 11.29
CA PRO A 252 15.53 51.64 9.85
C PRO A 252 16.46 52.38 8.81
N ALA A 253 16.04 52.30 7.54
CA ALA A 253 16.18 53.30 6.44
C ALA A 253 17.55 53.60 5.78
N GLY A 254 17.57 53.63 4.44
CA GLY A 254 18.65 54.28 3.67
C GLY A 254 18.70 53.92 2.17
N LEU A 255 18.54 54.93 1.33
CA LEU A 255 18.54 54.94 -0.14
C LEU A 255 19.93 54.68 -0.81
N ALA A 256 19.86 54.40 -2.12
CA ALA A 256 20.74 54.88 -3.22
C ALA A 256 21.90 54.00 -3.77
N ALA A 257 21.71 53.59 -5.04
CA ALA A 257 22.48 53.88 -6.28
C ALA A 257 24.03 53.76 -6.39
N GLY A 258 24.46 53.27 -7.58
CA GLY A 258 25.80 53.39 -8.20
C GLY A 258 26.41 52.02 -8.56
N VAL A 259 26.44 51.52 -9.82
CA VAL A 259 27.33 51.85 -10.97
C VAL A 259 28.80 51.94 -10.52
N VAL A 260 29.80 51.19 -11.03
CA VAL A 260 30.34 51.14 -12.41
C VAL A 260 31.31 49.95 -12.62
N SER A 261 31.37 49.40 -13.86
CA SER A 261 32.55 49.03 -14.69
C SER A 261 33.63 48.04 -14.22
N HIS A 262 34.37 47.29 -15.05
CA HIS A 262 34.33 46.84 -16.46
C HIS A 262 35.52 45.85 -16.65
N ALA A 263 35.40 44.91 -17.61
CA ALA A 263 36.48 44.37 -18.48
C ALA A 263 37.60 43.50 -17.84
N THR A 264 38.22 42.47 -18.45
CA THR A 264 38.24 41.93 -19.84
C THR A 264 38.96 40.56 -19.87
N ALA A 265 38.33 39.56 -20.52
CA ALA A 265 38.83 38.72 -21.62
C ALA A 265 40.16 37.90 -21.57
N ARG A 266 40.01 36.56 -21.68
CA ARG A 266 40.60 35.51 -22.60
C ARG A 266 42.04 35.65 -23.17
N PRO A 267 42.72 34.60 -23.74
CA PRO A 267 42.22 33.27 -24.16
C PRO A 267 43.14 32.03 -23.96
N LEU A 268 42.55 30.87 -24.33
CA LEU A 268 43.14 29.55 -24.67
C LEU A 268 44.15 29.58 -25.82
N PRO A 269 44.82 28.44 -26.09
CA PRO A 269 44.65 27.81 -27.41
C PRO A 269 44.42 26.27 -27.40
N GLU A 270 43.89 25.79 -28.53
CA GLU A 270 43.74 24.39 -29.02
C GLU A 270 45.13 23.79 -29.39
N GLU A 271 45.38 22.49 -29.65
CA GLU A 271 44.75 21.63 -30.67
C GLU A 271 45.32 20.17 -30.65
N THR A 272 44.50 19.23 -31.13
CA THR A 272 44.75 17.99 -31.93
C THR A 272 45.43 16.68 -31.43
N ALA A 273 44.69 15.58 -31.71
CA ALA A 273 45.07 14.29 -32.33
C ALA A 273 45.23 12.98 -31.49
N LEU A 274 44.39 11.98 -31.84
CA LEU A 274 44.57 10.50 -31.70
C LEU A 274 45.54 9.98 -32.79
N PRO A 275 46.03 8.70 -32.86
CA PRO A 275 45.49 7.43 -32.31
C PRO A 275 46.54 6.38 -31.82
N ALA A 276 46.10 5.22 -31.33
CA ALA A 276 46.57 3.84 -31.68
C ALA A 276 46.37 2.80 -30.55
N ALA A 277 45.99 1.60 -30.95
CA ALA A 277 45.69 0.41 -30.14
C ALA A 277 46.93 -0.40 -29.77
N VAL A 278 46.94 -1.05 -28.59
CA VAL A 278 47.63 -2.33 -28.33
C VAL A 278 46.85 -3.12 -27.26
N ALA A 279 46.70 -4.42 -27.48
CA ALA A 279 46.04 -5.41 -26.63
C ALA A 279 46.86 -5.79 -25.39
N SER A 280 46.20 -6.23 -24.30
CA SER A 280 46.53 -7.50 -23.62
C SER A 280 45.54 -7.84 -22.49
N GLU A 281 45.22 -9.13 -22.45
CA GLU A 281 44.99 -9.97 -21.26
C GLU A 281 43.65 -9.95 -20.55
N ALA A 282 43.02 -11.12 -20.65
CA ALA A 282 41.84 -11.55 -19.92
C ALA A 282 42.19 -11.83 -18.46
N GLU A 283 41.45 -11.19 -17.55
CA GLU A 283 41.27 -11.70 -16.19
C GLU A 283 39.78 -11.95 -15.96
N THR A 284 39.44 -13.24 -15.93
CA THR A 284 38.16 -13.76 -15.45
C THR A 284 38.04 -13.43 -13.97
N THR A 285 37.38 -12.32 -13.65
CA THR A 285 36.84 -12.06 -12.31
C THR A 285 35.37 -12.44 -12.31
N ALA A 286 35.08 -13.57 -11.66
CA ALA A 286 33.73 -13.97 -11.30
C ALA A 286 33.13 -12.88 -10.39
N ALA A 287 32.30 -12.00 -10.96
CA ALA A 287 31.47 -11.10 -10.20
C ALA A 287 30.42 -11.95 -9.47
N LEU A 288 30.67 -12.18 -8.18
CA LEU A 288 29.71 -12.67 -7.22
C LEU A 288 28.41 -11.87 -7.38
N SER A 289 27.37 -12.54 -7.86
CA SER A 289 26.00 -12.06 -7.83
C SER A 289 25.62 -11.83 -6.37
N THR A 290 25.71 -10.58 -5.93
CA THR A 290 25.14 -10.18 -4.65
C THR A 290 23.63 -10.16 -4.84
N SER A 291 22.95 -11.14 -4.25
CA SER A 291 21.50 -11.10 -4.10
C SER A 291 21.08 -9.74 -3.55
N PRO A 292 20.00 -9.12 -4.06
CA PRO A 292 19.48 -7.86 -3.51
C PRO A 292 19.05 -7.96 -2.03
N PHE A 293 19.05 -9.18 -1.45
CA PHE A 293 18.69 -9.48 -0.07
C PHE A 293 19.88 -9.57 0.92
N ALA A 294 21.05 -9.00 0.62
CA ALA A 294 22.19 -9.01 1.54
C ALA A 294 22.10 -7.89 2.61
N PRO A 295 22.22 -8.19 3.92
CA PRO A 295 22.11 -7.17 4.98
C PRO A 295 23.37 -6.30 5.12
N LYS A 296 23.21 -4.99 5.35
CA LYS A 296 24.29 -4.01 5.59
C LYS A 296 23.87 -2.92 6.62
N PRO A 297 24.82 -2.16 7.21
CA PRO A 297 24.88 -1.91 8.65
C PRO A 297 24.00 -0.77 9.18
N GLU A 298 23.71 -0.86 10.48
CA GLU A 298 22.80 -0.04 11.28
C GLU A 298 22.86 1.49 11.03
N GLN A 299 21.71 2.07 10.68
CA GLN A 299 21.48 3.51 10.69
C GLN A 299 20.49 3.91 11.80
N LYS A 300 20.84 4.94 12.57
CA LYS A 300 20.13 5.38 13.79
C LYS A 300 18.70 5.86 13.53
N ARG A 301 17.77 5.38 14.37
CA ARG A 301 16.36 5.76 14.49
C ARG A 301 16.12 7.29 14.55
N ALA A 302 15.64 7.85 13.44
CA ALA A 302 14.86 9.11 13.40
C ALA A 302 13.44 8.88 12.83
N ARG A 303 12.87 7.68 13.05
CA ARG A 303 11.83 7.08 12.20
C ARG A 303 10.37 7.49 12.40
N ALA A 304 9.95 7.88 13.61
CA ALA A 304 8.53 7.92 13.93
C ALA A 304 7.79 9.18 13.39
N THR A 305 8.46 10.33 13.31
CA THR A 305 7.80 11.61 12.98
C THR A 305 7.59 11.79 11.47
N GLY A 306 8.56 11.37 10.64
CA GLY A 306 8.45 11.44 9.17
C GLY A 306 7.39 10.49 8.60
N PHE A 307 7.17 9.34 9.25
CA PHE A 307 6.16 8.34 8.89
C PHE A 307 4.75 8.91 8.90
N ARG A 308 4.35 9.51 10.02
CA ARG A 308 3.00 10.05 10.19
C ARG A 308 2.75 11.24 9.26
N LEU A 309 3.76 12.08 9.02
CA LEU A 309 3.64 13.24 8.12
C LEU A 309 3.47 12.84 6.65
N ALA A 310 4.21 11.85 6.14
CA ALA A 310 4.07 11.39 4.75
C ALA A 310 2.76 10.62 4.53
N TYR A 311 2.39 9.77 5.49
CA TYR A 311 1.09 9.08 5.50
C TYR A 311 -0.07 10.08 5.54
N ASP A 312 -0.01 11.07 6.45
CA ASP A 312 -1.02 12.12 6.54
C ASP A 312 -1.02 13.01 5.29
N ALA A 313 0.12 13.32 4.66
CA ALA A 313 0.18 14.12 3.43
C ALA A 313 -0.50 13.44 2.24
N LEU A 314 -0.29 12.13 2.03
CA LEU A 314 -0.99 11.38 0.98
C LEU A 314 -2.47 11.14 1.31
N ARG A 315 -2.81 10.99 2.60
CA ARG A 315 -4.17 10.77 3.07
C ARG A 315 -4.99 12.06 3.10
N VAL A 316 -4.37 13.22 3.30
CA VAL A 316 -4.98 14.56 3.18
C VAL A 316 -5.02 14.90 1.70
N ARG A 317 -5.95 14.23 1.02
CA ARG A 317 -6.56 14.36 -0.32
C ARG A 317 -6.10 15.41 -1.34
N ALA A 318 -5.48 16.54 -0.97
CA ALA A 318 -5.24 17.71 -1.80
C ALA A 318 -3.82 17.89 -2.37
N ALA A 319 -2.82 17.17 -1.84
CA ALA A 319 -1.41 17.43 -2.19
C ALA A 319 -0.94 16.79 -3.51
N VAL A 320 -1.54 15.67 -3.91
CA VAL A 320 -1.08 14.84 -5.03
C VAL A 320 -2.30 14.36 -5.81
N GLU A 321 -2.36 14.67 -7.10
CA GLU A 321 -3.41 14.17 -7.99
C GLU A 321 -3.32 12.63 -8.10
N PRO A 322 -4.46 11.93 -8.13
CA PRO A 322 -4.46 10.48 -8.32
C PRO A 322 -3.91 10.15 -9.71
N LYS A 323 -2.95 9.22 -9.77
CA LYS A 323 -2.45 8.67 -11.04
C LYS A 323 -3.47 7.78 -11.72
N GLU A 324 -4.30 7.12 -10.92
CA GLU A 324 -5.41 6.29 -11.37
C GLU A 324 -6.61 6.52 -10.46
N HIS A 325 -7.78 6.67 -11.05
CA HIS A 325 -9.05 6.72 -10.32
C HIS A 325 -10.12 6.11 -11.22
N ARG A 326 -10.66 4.97 -10.80
CA ARG A 326 -11.77 4.30 -11.49
C ARG A 326 -12.87 3.94 -10.51
N VAL A 327 -14.11 4.14 -10.93
CA VAL A 327 -15.28 3.69 -10.18
C VAL A 327 -16.04 2.70 -11.03
N GLU A 328 -16.27 1.55 -10.47
CA GLU A 328 -16.86 0.41 -11.13
C GLU A 328 -18.02 -0.13 -10.29
N ARG A 329 -18.88 -0.94 -10.92
CA ARG A 329 -20.00 -1.60 -10.26
C ARG A 329 -20.10 -3.05 -10.70
N ALA A 330 -20.52 -3.90 -9.78
CA ALA A 330 -20.94 -5.26 -10.06
C ALA A 330 -22.43 -5.40 -9.77
N ALA A 331 -23.19 -5.93 -10.73
CA ALA A 331 -24.59 -6.28 -10.52
C ALA A 331 -24.71 -7.51 -9.60
N LEU A 332 -25.58 -7.41 -8.61
CA LEU A 332 -26.10 -8.53 -7.84
C LEU A 332 -27.26 -9.08 -8.67
N ALA A 333 -27.14 -10.30 -9.19
CA ALA A 333 -28.23 -10.90 -9.97
C ALA A 333 -29.25 -11.57 -9.04
#